data_AF-A0A9P6V9C1-F1
#
_entry.id   AF-A0A9P6V9C1-F1
#
_cell.length_a   1.000
_cell.length_b   1.000
_cell.length_c   1.000
_cell.angle_alpha   90.00
_cell.angle_beta   90.00
_cell.angle_gamma   90.00
#
_symmetry.space_group_name_H-M   'P 1'
#
loop_
_entity.id
_entity.type
_entity.pdbx_description
1 polymer ?
#
loop_
_entity_poly.entity_id
_entity_poly.type
_entity_poly.pdbx_seq_one_letter_code
_entity_poly.pdbx_strand_id
1 'polypeptide(L)'
;MTESHAPITNAVLLTLLPKLQRLGQFLDTNLNGQLTVVHSNDSTEYKTLLHDTLVAPTPPVALEVAGIHATAFPTDNSSCPEGSQDIVVDMAIEQTCAPTWEWFNGKYSILTAGYRNSRRISGQRAQKYHENTLETFVRSGHWETLLRRIGQPAMLYLLTQTSIFAALPNNCYCQITGPAISEQSVSQRPIQRHILQDLSSRKRPANPESFSVVPDTYMETDTSQPAAKRRAISNKKRKSEEHGVH
;
A
#
# COMPACT_ATOMS: atom_id res chain seq x y z
N MET A 1 -25.63 -22.37 6.96
CA MET A 1 -25.24 -22.09 8.36
C MET A 1 -25.09 -20.58 8.47
N THR A 2 -25.95 -19.92 9.25
CA THR A 2 -25.89 -18.47 9.47
C THR A 2 -24.82 -18.20 10.51
N GLU A 3 -23.57 -18.01 10.09
CA GLU A 3 -22.55 -17.47 10.99
C GLU A 3 -22.99 -16.09 11.43
N SER A 4 -23.24 -15.94 12.73
CA SER A 4 -23.49 -14.64 13.33
C SER A 4 -22.19 -13.84 13.25
N HIS A 5 -22.06 -12.99 12.24
CA HIS A 5 -20.88 -12.14 12.09
C HIS A 5 -20.82 -11.17 13.26
N ALA A 6 -19.72 -11.22 14.02
CA ALA A 6 -19.47 -10.28 15.09
C ALA A 6 -19.45 -8.84 14.51
N PRO A 7 -20.12 -7.87 15.17
CA PRO A 7 -20.17 -6.50 14.70
C PRO A 7 -18.76 -5.91 14.63
N ILE A 8 -18.53 -5.06 13.63
CA ILE A 8 -17.28 -4.28 13.54
C ILE A 8 -17.27 -3.26 14.69
N THR A 9 -16.26 -3.30 15.55
CA THR A 9 -16.19 -2.46 16.76
C THR A 9 -15.26 -1.25 16.62
N ASN A 10 -14.52 -1.14 15.51
CA ASN A 10 -13.56 -0.05 15.31
C ASN A 10 -14.28 1.27 14.98
N ALA A 11 -14.56 2.06 16.03
CA ALA A 11 -15.29 3.33 15.91
C ALA A 11 -14.61 4.35 14.99
N VAL A 12 -13.27 4.38 14.93
CA VAL A 12 -12.53 5.31 14.07
C VAL A 12 -12.75 4.96 12.61
N LEU A 13 -12.55 3.69 12.22
CA LEU A 13 -12.76 3.25 10.85
C LEU A 13 -14.22 3.42 10.43
N LEU A 14 -15.19 3.12 11.30
CA LEU A 14 -16.62 3.34 11.02
C LEU A 14 -16.97 4.81 10.84
N THR A 15 -16.31 5.72 11.57
CA THR A 15 -16.52 7.16 11.43
C THR A 15 -15.98 7.69 10.11
N LEU A 16 -14.82 7.20 9.68
CA LEU A 16 -14.17 7.64 8.45
C LEU A 16 -14.74 6.96 7.20
N LEU A 17 -15.16 5.70 7.34
CA LEU A 17 -15.63 4.84 6.26
C LEU A 17 -16.98 4.23 6.66
N PRO A 18 -18.10 4.96 6.46
CA PRO A 18 -19.42 4.51 6.92
C PRO A 18 -19.95 3.27 6.19
N LYS A 19 -19.35 2.91 5.04
CA LYS A 19 -19.67 1.71 4.25
C LYS A 19 -18.68 0.55 4.49
N LEU A 20 -17.98 0.57 5.63
CA LEU A 20 -17.04 -0.47 5.99
C LEU A 20 -17.76 -1.79 6.28
N GLN A 21 -17.27 -2.87 5.67
CA GLN A 21 -17.82 -4.21 5.83
C GLN A 21 -16.69 -5.26 5.80
N ARG A 22 -16.98 -6.50 6.17
CA ARG A 22 -16.00 -7.61 6.05
C ARG A 22 -15.82 -7.99 4.57
N LEU A 23 -14.64 -8.46 4.19
CA LEU A 23 -14.33 -8.82 2.81
C LEU A 23 -15.28 -9.90 2.27
N GLY A 24 -15.57 -10.96 3.04
CA GLY A 24 -16.53 -11.98 2.65
C GLY A 24 -17.92 -11.40 2.36
N GLN A 25 -18.45 -10.59 3.28
CA GLN A 25 -19.74 -9.92 3.12
C GLN A 25 -19.75 -8.96 1.92
N PHE A 26 -18.65 -8.23 1.70
CA PHE A 26 -18.47 -7.36 0.54
C PHE A 26 -18.63 -8.16 -0.75
N LEU A 27 -17.93 -9.28 -0.86
CA LEU A 27 -17.94 -10.12 -2.05
C LEU A 27 -19.31 -10.78 -2.26
N ASP A 28 -19.93 -11.31 -1.21
CA ASP A 28 -21.27 -11.91 -1.29
C ASP A 28 -22.31 -10.90 -1.80
N THR A 29 -22.22 -9.66 -1.33
CA THR A 29 -23.13 -8.56 -1.73
C THR A 29 -22.89 -8.14 -3.19
N ASN A 30 -21.64 -8.11 -3.65
CA ASN A 30 -21.30 -7.59 -4.98
C ASN A 30 -21.30 -8.65 -6.08
N LEU A 31 -21.08 -9.92 -5.74
CA LEU A 31 -21.11 -11.06 -6.69
C LEU A 31 -22.52 -11.64 -6.85
N ASN A 32 -23.51 -11.17 -6.10
CA ASN A 32 -24.92 -11.59 -6.19
C ASN A 32 -25.12 -13.13 -6.14
N GLY A 33 -24.26 -13.85 -5.41
CA GLY A 33 -24.30 -15.31 -5.33
C GLY A 33 -23.98 -16.06 -6.62
N GLN A 34 -23.50 -15.38 -7.66
CA GLN A 34 -23.12 -16.02 -8.93
C GLN A 34 -21.88 -16.91 -8.80
N LEU A 35 -21.05 -16.65 -7.79
CA LEU A 35 -19.78 -17.32 -7.60
C LEU A 35 -19.60 -17.76 -6.15
N THR A 36 -19.21 -19.03 -5.98
CA THR A 36 -18.86 -19.58 -4.67
C THR A 36 -17.45 -19.14 -4.30
N VAL A 37 -17.35 -18.13 -3.44
CA VAL A 37 -16.06 -17.60 -2.96
C VAL A 37 -15.41 -18.56 -1.95
N VAL A 38 -16.22 -19.19 -1.09
CA VAL A 38 -15.75 -20.06 0.00
C VAL A 38 -16.16 -21.50 -0.23
N HIS A 39 -15.19 -22.41 -0.18
CA HIS A 39 -15.38 -23.86 -0.17
C HIS A 39 -15.08 -24.48 1.19
N SER A 40 -15.66 -25.65 1.45
CA SER A 40 -15.49 -26.37 2.71
C SER A 40 -14.03 -26.76 2.96
N ASN A 41 -13.30 -27.12 1.91
CA ASN A 41 -11.90 -27.53 1.95
C ASN A 41 -10.89 -26.37 1.94
N ASP A 42 -11.35 -25.11 1.87
CA ASP A 42 -10.42 -23.97 1.91
C ASP A 42 -9.72 -23.89 3.28
N SER A 43 -8.48 -23.40 3.26
CA SER A 43 -7.65 -23.29 4.46
C SER A 43 -8.26 -22.36 5.51
N THR A 44 -7.89 -22.57 6.76
CA THR A 44 -8.29 -21.71 7.89
C THR A 44 -7.85 -20.27 7.66
N GLU A 45 -6.64 -20.07 7.14
CA GLU A 45 -6.05 -18.76 6.89
C GLU A 45 -6.81 -17.99 5.79
N TYR A 46 -7.28 -18.69 4.75
CA TYR A 46 -8.11 -18.06 3.70
C TYR A 46 -9.47 -17.63 4.25
N LYS A 47 -10.11 -18.48 5.05
CA LYS A 47 -11.38 -18.14 5.72
C LYS A 47 -11.20 -16.97 6.69
N THR A 48 -10.10 -16.96 7.46
CA THR A 48 -9.71 -15.84 8.31
C THR A 48 -9.48 -14.56 7.50
N LEU A 49 -8.82 -14.63 6.34
CA LEU A 49 -8.65 -13.49 5.44
C LEU A 49 -10.00 -12.86 5.08
N LEU A 50 -10.97 -13.67 4.66
CA LEU A 50 -12.30 -13.17 4.28
C LEU A 50 -13.10 -12.62 5.47
N HIS A 51 -12.96 -13.26 6.63
CA HIS A 51 -13.68 -12.90 7.83
C HIS A 51 -13.13 -11.62 8.46
N ASP A 52 -11.82 -11.53 8.67
CA ASP A 52 -11.20 -10.47 9.48
C ASP A 52 -10.73 -9.26 8.67
N THR A 53 -10.62 -9.39 7.35
CA THR A 53 -10.29 -8.23 6.49
C THR A 53 -11.50 -7.33 6.35
N LEU A 54 -11.31 -6.04 6.59
CA LEU A 54 -12.34 -5.02 6.35
C LEU A 54 -12.11 -4.32 5.02
N VAL A 55 -13.19 -3.97 4.36
CA VAL A 55 -13.19 -3.32 3.05
C VAL A 55 -14.21 -2.19 3.07
N ALA A 56 -13.83 -1.04 2.54
CA ALA A 56 -14.75 0.04 2.20
C ALA A 56 -14.56 0.41 0.73
N PRO A 57 -15.64 0.59 -0.04
CA PRO A 57 -15.55 1.23 -1.35
C PRO A 57 -14.91 2.62 -1.18
N THR A 58 -13.90 2.92 -2.00
CA THR A 58 -13.44 4.30 -2.13
C THR A 58 -14.55 5.05 -2.88
N PRO A 59 -14.99 6.24 -2.41
CA PRO A 59 -15.98 7.00 -3.16
C PRO A 59 -15.46 7.18 -4.59
N PRO A 60 -16.29 6.92 -5.62
CA PRO A 60 -15.86 7.09 -7.00
C PRO A 60 -15.45 8.55 -7.16
N VAL A 61 -14.16 8.79 -7.38
CA VAL A 61 -13.77 10.10 -7.90
C VAL A 61 -14.31 10.10 -9.32
N ALA A 62 -15.23 11.02 -9.60
CA ALA A 62 -15.89 11.12 -10.89
C ALA A 62 -14.81 11.16 -11.99
N LEU A 63 -14.78 10.13 -12.83
CA LEU A 63 -13.77 9.98 -13.86
C LEU A 63 -14.45 9.54 -15.16
N GLU A 64 -14.58 10.51 -16.03
CA GLU A 64 -14.90 10.36 -17.45
C GLU A 64 -13.60 10.05 -18.21
N VAL A 65 -13.09 8.83 -18.12
CA VAL A 65 -12.03 8.40 -19.06
C VAL A 65 -12.36 7.02 -19.61
N ALA A 66 -12.45 6.98 -20.94
CA ALA A 66 -12.59 5.79 -21.79
C ALA A 66 -13.94 5.04 -21.77
N GLY A 67 -15.05 5.69 -21.42
CA GLY A 67 -16.40 5.16 -21.71
C GLY A 67 -16.79 3.87 -20.95
N ILE A 68 -15.97 3.41 -20.01
CA ILE A 68 -16.30 2.32 -19.09
C ILE A 68 -16.68 2.96 -17.76
N HIS A 69 -17.98 3.23 -17.59
CA HIS A 69 -18.56 3.58 -16.30
C HIS A 69 -18.55 2.35 -15.35
N ALA A 70 -17.37 1.87 -14.95
CA ALA A 70 -17.30 0.81 -13.95
C ALA A 70 -17.36 1.40 -12.54
N THR A 71 -18.50 2.04 -12.21
CA THR A 71 -18.86 2.31 -10.81
C THR A 71 -19.33 1.04 -10.10
N ALA A 72 -19.69 0.01 -10.86
CA ALA A 72 -20.15 -1.27 -10.37
C ALA A 72 -18.99 -2.28 -10.28
N PHE A 73 -19.07 -3.17 -9.29
CA PHE A 73 -18.16 -4.29 -9.13
C PHE A 73 -18.24 -5.20 -10.37
N PRO A 74 -17.11 -5.62 -10.98
CA PRO A 74 -17.13 -6.49 -12.14
C PRO A 74 -17.73 -7.85 -11.81
N THR A 75 -18.80 -8.24 -12.49
CA THR A 75 -19.48 -9.54 -12.32
C THR A 75 -19.29 -10.48 -13.50
N ASP A 76 -18.76 -9.99 -14.63
CA ASP A 76 -18.64 -10.79 -15.84
C ASP A 76 -17.41 -11.70 -15.76
N ASN A 77 -17.66 -13.01 -15.77
CA ASN A 77 -16.64 -14.07 -15.86
C ASN A 77 -16.19 -14.31 -17.30
N SER A 78 -16.32 -13.32 -18.19
CA SER A 78 -16.01 -13.46 -19.62
C SER A 78 -14.53 -13.74 -19.85
N SER A 79 -14.17 -15.02 -19.79
CA SER A 79 -13.00 -15.69 -20.39
C SER A 79 -11.70 -14.89 -20.40
N CYS A 80 -11.41 -14.13 -19.35
CA CYS A 80 -10.10 -13.54 -19.19
C CYS A 80 -9.18 -14.68 -18.75
N PRO A 81 -8.05 -14.93 -19.44
CA PRO A 81 -7.11 -15.97 -19.01
C PRO A 81 -6.80 -15.74 -17.53
N GLU A 82 -6.75 -16.79 -16.73
CA GLU A 82 -6.35 -16.72 -15.32
C GLU A 82 -5.07 -15.89 -15.23
N GLY A 83 -5.22 -14.60 -14.91
CA GLY A 83 -4.10 -13.69 -14.84
C GLY A 83 -3.23 -14.16 -13.70
N SER A 84 -1.93 -14.30 -13.94
CA SER A 84 -1.00 -14.51 -12.83
C SER A 84 -1.25 -13.41 -11.80
N GLN A 85 -1.29 -13.79 -10.52
CA GLN A 85 -1.41 -12.84 -9.40
C GLN A 85 -0.41 -11.70 -9.55
N ASP A 86 0.78 -12.01 -10.06
CA ASP A 86 1.82 -11.02 -10.24
C ASP A 86 1.42 -9.92 -11.22
N ILE A 87 0.77 -10.30 -12.33
CA ILE A 87 0.31 -9.38 -13.36
C ILE A 87 -0.81 -8.50 -12.79
N VAL A 88 -1.73 -9.07 -12.01
CA VAL A 88 -2.85 -8.32 -11.41
C VAL A 88 -2.36 -7.30 -10.39
N VAL A 89 -1.41 -7.69 -9.53
CA VAL A 89 -0.81 -6.78 -8.55
C VAL A 89 0.02 -5.70 -9.26
N ASP A 90 0.80 -6.05 -10.28
CA ASP A 90 1.55 -5.08 -11.08
C ASP A 90 0.61 -4.06 -11.75
N MET A 91 -0.49 -4.53 -12.37
CA MET A 91 -1.50 -3.64 -12.95
C MET A 91 -2.14 -2.73 -11.90
N ALA A 92 -2.47 -3.27 -10.71
CA ALA A 92 -3.06 -2.47 -9.64
C ALA A 92 -2.09 -1.37 -9.16
N ILE A 93 -0.80 -1.70 -9.03
CA ILE A 93 0.25 -0.74 -8.68
C ILE A 93 0.43 0.29 -9.79
N GLU A 94 0.50 -0.13 -11.05
CA GLU A 94 0.64 0.78 -12.20
C GLU A 94 -0.52 1.76 -12.28
N GLN A 95 -1.76 1.27 -12.09
CA GLN A 95 -2.93 2.12 -12.01
C GLN A 95 -2.80 3.08 -10.81
N THR A 96 -2.66 2.55 -9.60
CA THR A 96 -2.67 3.42 -8.41
C THR A 96 -1.41 4.30 -8.23
N CYS A 97 -0.34 4.09 -9.01
CA CYS A 97 0.90 4.89 -9.04
C CYS A 97 0.94 5.88 -10.22
N ALA A 98 0.03 5.74 -11.20
CA ALA A 98 -0.04 6.62 -12.35
C ALA A 98 -0.23 8.09 -11.92
N PRO A 99 0.18 9.08 -12.74
CA PRO A 99 -0.02 10.49 -12.44
C PRO A 99 -1.50 10.89 -12.53
N THR A 100 -2.43 9.94 -12.69
CA THR A 100 -3.88 10.14 -12.61
C THR A 100 -4.24 10.53 -11.18
N TRP A 101 -3.89 11.78 -10.87
CA TRP A 101 -4.27 12.56 -9.68
C TRP A 101 -5.79 12.50 -9.43
N GLU A 102 -6.56 12.04 -10.40
CA GLU A 102 -8.01 11.90 -10.36
C GLU A 102 -8.46 10.69 -9.51
N TRP A 103 -7.80 9.52 -9.47
CA TRP A 103 -8.36 8.33 -8.79
C TRP A 103 -8.54 8.46 -7.27
N PHE A 104 -7.72 9.28 -6.64
CA PHE A 104 -7.71 9.48 -5.19
C PHE A 104 -7.69 10.96 -4.82
N ASN A 105 -8.12 11.84 -5.71
CA ASN A 105 -8.18 13.28 -5.45
C ASN A 105 -6.81 13.87 -5.04
N GLY A 106 -5.74 13.43 -5.72
CA GLY A 106 -4.35 13.78 -5.46
C GLY A 106 -3.67 12.97 -4.35
N LYS A 107 -4.37 12.03 -3.72
CA LYS A 107 -3.80 11.15 -2.68
C LYS A 107 -3.22 9.88 -3.31
N TYR A 108 -2.26 9.27 -2.65
CA TYR A 108 -1.62 8.04 -3.13
C TYR A 108 -2.24 6.83 -2.43
N SER A 109 -2.38 5.72 -3.17
CA SER A 109 -2.73 4.44 -2.54
C SER A 109 -1.58 3.99 -1.65
N ILE A 110 -1.87 3.51 -0.45
CA ILE A 110 -0.83 2.96 0.43
C ILE A 110 -0.13 1.74 -0.23
N LEU A 111 -0.82 1.03 -1.14
CA LEU A 111 -0.26 -0.09 -1.90
C LEU A 111 0.92 0.33 -2.80
N THR A 112 1.02 1.61 -3.15
CA THR A 112 2.13 2.12 -3.99
C THR A 112 3.23 2.79 -3.18
N ALA A 113 3.20 2.67 -1.86
CA ALA A 113 4.32 3.04 -1.01
C ALA A 113 5.60 2.32 -1.48
N GLY A 114 6.70 3.06 -1.64
CA GLY A 114 7.96 2.51 -2.17
C GLY A 114 8.03 2.43 -3.70
N TYR A 115 7.00 2.89 -4.43
CA TYR A 115 7.01 3.01 -5.88
C TYR A 115 7.09 4.47 -6.32
N ARG A 116 7.84 4.71 -7.40
CA ARG A 116 7.89 6.01 -8.06
C ARG A 116 7.41 5.86 -9.50
N ASN A 117 6.67 6.87 -9.94
CA ASN A 117 6.32 6.98 -11.35
C ASN A 117 7.54 7.50 -12.13
N SER A 118 7.97 6.77 -13.15
CA SER A 118 9.01 7.22 -14.08
C SER A 118 8.41 8.25 -15.05
N ARG A 119 8.21 9.49 -14.58
CA ARG A 119 7.54 10.58 -15.33
C ARG A 119 8.25 11.02 -16.62
N ARG A 120 9.27 10.31 -17.10
CA ARG A 120 10.16 10.84 -18.15
C ARG A 120 10.19 10.08 -19.46
N ILE A 121 9.56 8.89 -19.56
CA ILE A 121 9.59 8.13 -20.81
C ILE A 121 8.27 7.38 -20.94
N SER A 122 7.52 7.69 -22.00
CA SER A 122 6.32 6.97 -22.41
C SER A 122 6.58 5.46 -22.40
N GLY A 123 5.81 4.70 -21.63
CA GLY A 123 5.88 3.24 -21.59
C GLY A 123 6.71 2.62 -20.46
N GLN A 124 7.27 3.39 -19.53
CA GLN A 124 7.90 2.80 -18.35
C GLN A 124 6.91 2.52 -17.21
N ARG A 125 6.90 1.26 -16.77
CA ARG A 125 6.18 0.75 -15.60
C ARG A 125 6.58 1.47 -14.31
N ALA A 126 5.74 1.38 -13.28
CA ALA A 126 6.04 1.87 -11.95
C ALA A 126 7.39 1.28 -11.47
N GLN A 127 8.32 2.12 -11.01
CA GLN A 127 9.63 1.66 -10.54
C GLN A 127 9.60 1.49 -9.03
N LYS A 128 9.86 0.27 -8.57
CA LYS A 128 10.09 -0.05 -7.16
C LYS A 128 11.44 0.51 -6.73
N TYR A 129 11.47 1.34 -5.69
CA TYR A 129 12.71 1.85 -5.09
C TYR A 129 12.88 1.42 -3.63
N HIS A 130 11.82 0.87 -3.02
CA HIS A 130 11.86 0.28 -1.70
C HIS A 130 11.01 -0.99 -1.67
N GLU A 131 11.36 -1.92 -0.78
CA GLU A 131 10.54 -3.10 -0.54
C GLU A 131 9.19 -2.70 0.06
N ASN A 132 8.11 -3.27 -0.48
CA ASN A 132 6.76 -3.02 0.01
C ASN A 132 6.20 -4.30 0.62
N THR A 133 6.04 -4.30 1.94
CA THR A 133 5.46 -5.44 2.67
C THR A 133 3.98 -5.64 2.32
N LEU A 134 3.25 -4.59 1.93
CA LEU A 134 1.86 -4.66 1.50
C LEU A 134 1.74 -5.37 0.16
N GLU A 135 2.67 -5.11 -0.77
CA GLU A 135 2.80 -5.86 -2.02
C GLU A 135 3.00 -7.36 -1.73
N THR A 136 3.93 -7.69 -0.82
CA THR A 136 4.19 -9.09 -0.43
C THR A 136 2.95 -9.75 0.17
N PHE A 137 2.17 -9.00 0.97
CA PHE A 137 0.94 -9.49 1.57
C PHE A 137 -0.12 -9.84 0.51
N VAL A 138 -0.37 -8.95 -0.46
CA VAL A 138 -1.35 -9.20 -1.55
C VAL A 138 -0.86 -10.23 -2.58
N ARG A 139 0.44 -10.55 -2.59
CA ARG A 139 1.06 -11.66 -3.34
C ARG A 139 1.05 -13.00 -2.59
N SER A 140 0.46 -13.09 -1.40
CA SER A 140 0.39 -14.37 -0.68
C SER A 140 -0.64 -15.34 -1.30
N GLY A 141 -0.49 -16.65 -1.04
CA GLY A 141 -1.33 -17.69 -1.65
C GLY A 141 -2.82 -17.61 -1.30
N HIS A 142 -3.18 -16.97 -0.19
CA HIS A 142 -4.59 -16.73 0.16
C HIS A 142 -5.24 -15.70 -0.78
N TRP A 143 -4.49 -14.68 -1.19
CA TRP A 143 -4.92 -13.70 -2.19
C TRP A 143 -4.93 -14.30 -3.60
N GLU A 144 -4.02 -15.24 -3.88
CA GLU A 144 -4.06 -16.01 -5.13
C GLU A 144 -5.31 -16.87 -5.22
N THR A 145 -5.66 -17.54 -4.12
CA THR A 145 -6.91 -18.30 -4.01
C THR A 145 -8.10 -17.38 -4.24
N LEU A 146 -8.11 -16.20 -3.62
CA LEU A 146 -9.16 -15.21 -3.84
C LEU A 146 -9.26 -14.80 -5.32
N LEU A 147 -8.13 -14.51 -5.97
CA LEU A 147 -8.07 -14.15 -7.38
C LEU A 147 -8.67 -15.23 -8.28
N ARG A 148 -8.34 -16.51 -8.06
CA ARG A 148 -8.91 -17.62 -8.84
C ARG A 148 -10.42 -17.77 -8.65
N ARG A 149 -10.96 -17.32 -7.51
CA ARG A 149 -12.41 -17.30 -7.25
C ARG A 149 -13.06 -16.14 -7.99
N ILE A 150 -12.66 -14.91 -7.67
CA ILE A 150 -13.39 -13.70 -8.11
C ILE A 150 -13.01 -13.25 -9.53
N GLY A 151 -11.90 -13.77 -10.06
CA GLY A 151 -11.37 -13.38 -11.36
C GLY A 151 -10.53 -12.09 -11.32
N GLN A 152 -9.76 -11.90 -12.39
CA GLN A 152 -8.86 -10.75 -12.53
C GLN A 152 -9.57 -9.39 -12.47
N PRO A 153 -10.71 -9.14 -13.17
CA PRO A 153 -11.35 -7.83 -13.14
C PRO A 153 -11.80 -7.42 -11.73
N ALA A 154 -12.42 -8.35 -11.00
CA ALA A 154 -12.87 -8.13 -9.63
C ALA A 154 -11.71 -7.92 -8.66
N MET A 155 -10.63 -8.69 -8.78
CA MET A 155 -9.43 -8.50 -7.97
C MET A 155 -8.79 -7.13 -8.23
N LEU A 156 -8.68 -6.73 -9.50
CA LEU A 156 -8.14 -5.42 -9.86
C LEU A 156 -9.01 -4.29 -9.32
N TYR A 157 -10.34 -4.40 -9.40
CA TYR A 157 -11.27 -3.47 -8.78
C TYR A 157 -11.04 -3.38 -7.27
N LEU A 158 -10.91 -4.52 -6.59
CA LEU A 158 -10.68 -4.58 -5.16
C LEU A 158 -9.41 -3.80 -4.77
N LEU A 159 -8.30 -4.03 -5.48
CA LEU A 159 -7.02 -3.39 -5.16
C LEU A 159 -6.95 -1.89 -5.51
N THR A 160 -7.77 -1.43 -6.47
CA THR A 160 -7.69 -0.07 -7.02
C THR A 160 -8.80 0.85 -6.53
N GLN A 161 -10.00 0.32 -6.29
CA GLN A 161 -11.23 1.09 -5.97
C GLN A 161 -11.71 0.89 -4.53
N THR A 162 -10.97 0.16 -3.69
CA THR A 162 -11.36 -0.06 -2.29
C THR A 162 -10.23 0.24 -1.32
N SER A 163 -10.61 0.62 -0.10
CA SER A 163 -9.71 0.69 1.05
C SER A 163 -9.82 -0.62 1.83
N ILE A 164 -8.75 -1.40 1.82
CA ILE A 164 -8.66 -2.72 2.47
C ILE A 164 -7.85 -2.58 3.76
N PHE A 165 -8.31 -3.24 4.82
CA PHE A 165 -7.68 -3.26 6.13
C PHE A 165 -7.53 -4.71 6.60
N ALA A 166 -6.29 -5.19 6.70
CA ALA A 166 -5.99 -6.50 7.26
C ALA A 166 -5.96 -6.41 8.79
N ALA A 167 -6.62 -7.35 9.47
CA ALA A 167 -6.53 -7.47 10.92
C ALA A 167 -5.13 -7.95 11.34
N LEU A 168 -4.65 -7.41 12.46
CA LEU A 168 -3.42 -7.80 13.12
C LEU A 168 -3.73 -8.52 14.46
N PRO A 169 -2.80 -9.34 15.01
CA PRO A 169 -3.05 -10.13 16.22
C PRO A 169 -3.44 -9.34 17.47
N ASN A 170 -3.16 -8.03 17.49
CA ASN A 170 -3.44 -7.12 18.60
C ASN A 170 -4.75 -6.34 18.43
N ASN A 171 -5.72 -6.88 17.67
CA ASN A 171 -6.99 -6.21 17.32
C ASN A 171 -6.82 -4.85 16.63
N CYS A 172 -5.65 -4.61 16.04
CA CYS A 172 -5.40 -3.45 15.19
C CYS A 172 -5.63 -3.82 13.73
N TYR A 173 -5.66 -2.80 12.88
CA TYR A 173 -5.82 -2.97 11.45
C TYR A 173 -4.67 -2.28 10.70
N CYS A 174 -4.14 -2.96 9.69
CA CYS A 174 -3.16 -2.42 8.77
C CYS A 174 -3.85 -2.11 7.43
N GLN A 175 -3.74 -0.87 6.95
CA GLN A 175 -4.27 -0.50 5.65
C GLN A 175 -3.40 -1.10 4.54
N ILE A 176 -4.01 -1.83 3.61
CA ILE A 176 -3.35 -2.51 2.50
C ILE A 176 -3.50 -1.72 1.19
N THR A 177 -4.67 -1.13 0.95
CA THR A 177 -4.98 -0.41 -0.29
C THR A 177 -5.79 0.86 -0.04
N GLY A 178 -5.94 1.67 -1.09
CA GLY A 178 -6.70 2.92 -1.08
C GLY A 178 -5.94 4.09 -0.45
N PRO A 179 -6.55 5.29 -0.41
CA PRO A 179 -5.91 6.50 0.12
C PRO A 179 -5.50 6.32 1.57
N ALA A 180 -4.30 6.75 1.95
CA ALA A 180 -3.86 6.71 3.34
C ALA A 180 -4.88 7.42 4.26
N ILE A 181 -5.41 6.70 5.25
CA ILE A 181 -6.37 7.27 6.20
C ILE A 181 -5.79 8.50 6.93
N SER A 182 -4.47 8.53 7.19
CA SER A 182 -3.79 9.65 7.83
C SER A 182 -3.90 10.97 7.05
N GLU A 183 -4.12 10.89 5.74
CA GLU A 183 -4.27 12.05 4.84
C GLU A 183 -5.73 12.41 4.60
N GLN A 184 -6.67 11.60 5.09
CA GLN A 184 -8.06 11.99 5.10
C GLN A 184 -8.21 13.09 6.15
N SER A 185 -8.30 14.33 5.65
CA SER A 185 -8.75 15.45 6.45
C SER A 185 -10.12 15.07 7.01
N VAL A 186 -10.14 14.63 8.26
CA VAL A 186 -11.36 14.66 9.06
C VAL A 186 -11.78 16.11 8.95
N SER A 187 -12.88 16.40 8.26
CA SER A 187 -13.54 17.70 8.39
C SER A 187 -13.97 17.75 9.85
N GLN A 188 -13.04 18.17 10.70
CA GLN A 188 -13.18 18.11 12.13
C GLN A 188 -14.32 19.06 12.45
N ARG A 189 -15.49 18.50 12.76
CA ARG A 189 -16.43 19.20 13.63
C ARG A 189 -15.62 19.59 14.89
N PRO A 190 -15.78 20.82 15.42
CA PRO A 190 -14.82 21.50 16.28
C PRO A 190 -14.72 20.94 17.72
N ILE A 191 -14.56 19.62 17.88
CA ILE A 191 -14.55 18.95 19.19
C ILE A 191 -13.24 18.18 19.44
N GLN A 192 -12.44 17.85 18.41
CA GLN A 192 -11.27 16.97 18.57
C GLN A 192 -9.89 17.62 18.48
N ARG A 193 -9.78 18.96 18.47
CA ARG A 193 -8.45 19.60 18.50
C ARG A 193 -7.71 19.42 19.82
N HIS A 194 -8.42 19.23 20.93
CA HIS A 194 -7.78 19.14 22.25
C HIS A 194 -7.08 17.80 22.51
N ILE A 195 -7.58 16.68 21.97
CA ILE A 195 -7.03 15.35 22.29
C ILE A 195 -5.73 15.05 21.51
N LEU A 196 -5.60 15.53 20.28
CA LEU A 196 -4.40 15.30 19.46
C LEU A 196 -3.23 16.24 19.82
N GLN A 197 -3.52 17.44 20.35
CA GLN A 197 -2.46 18.33 20.84
C GLN A 197 -1.80 17.79 22.11
N ASP A 198 -2.55 17.11 22.98
CA ASP A 198 -2.00 16.52 24.22
C ASP A 198 -1.01 15.37 23.97
N LEU A 199 -1.16 14.60 22.90
CA LEU A 199 -0.22 13.52 22.56
C LEU A 199 1.09 14.05 21.96
N SER A 200 1.05 15.17 21.25
CA SER A 200 2.25 15.85 20.73
C SER A 200 3.06 16.59 21.82
N SER A 201 2.46 16.80 22.99
CA SER A 201 3.02 17.57 24.10
C SER A 201 3.89 16.74 25.05
N ARG A 202 3.98 15.41 24.88
CA ARG A 202 4.96 14.58 25.61
C ARG A 202 6.36 14.75 25.04
N LYS A 203 6.90 15.94 25.27
CA LYS A 203 8.32 16.27 25.17
C LYS A 203 9.08 15.30 26.08
N ARG A 204 9.96 14.47 25.52
CA ARG A 204 10.89 13.64 26.32
C ARG A 204 11.60 14.55 27.32
N PRO A 205 11.63 14.22 28.63
CA PRO A 205 12.49 14.94 29.55
C PRO A 205 13.94 14.73 29.08
N ALA A 206 14.60 15.84 28.79
CA ALA A 206 16.05 15.86 28.58
C ALA A 206 16.69 15.55 29.94
N ASN A 207 17.30 14.38 30.07
CA ASN A 207 18.12 14.06 31.23
C ASN A 207 19.56 14.54 30.97
N PRO A 208 20.13 15.44 31.79
CA PRO A 208 21.54 15.76 31.77
C PRO A 208 22.23 15.01 32.91
N GLU A 209 22.68 13.78 32.67
CA GLU A 209 23.65 13.14 33.56
C GLU A 209 24.88 12.68 32.75
N SER A 210 25.90 13.52 32.88
CA SER A 210 27.29 13.29 32.56
C SER A 210 27.82 12.09 33.36
N PHE A 211 28.13 10.99 32.67
CA PHE A 211 29.09 10.01 33.19
C PHE A 211 30.48 10.40 32.71
N SER A 212 31.30 10.87 33.65
CA SER A 212 32.74 11.05 33.49
C SER A 212 33.42 9.69 33.36
N VAL A 213 33.94 9.40 32.18
CA VAL A 213 34.85 8.27 31.97
C VAL A 213 36.27 8.73 32.34
N VAL A 214 36.82 8.15 33.40
CA VAL A 214 38.23 8.28 33.80
C VAL A 214 39.05 7.29 32.94
N PRO A 215 40.27 7.66 32.49
CA PRO A 215 41.04 6.86 31.54
C PRO A 215 41.94 5.83 32.25
N ASP A 216 41.91 4.58 31.79
CA ASP A 216 42.93 3.58 32.13
C ASP A 216 43.69 3.13 30.87
N THR A 217 44.87 3.72 30.71
CA THR A 217 46.19 3.07 30.61
C THR A 217 46.31 1.72 29.86
N TYR A 218 46.95 1.81 28.68
CA TYR A 218 47.91 0.90 28.03
C TYR A 218 47.83 -0.62 28.24
N MET A 219 47.68 -1.36 27.12
CA MET A 219 48.67 -2.37 26.68
C MET A 219 48.73 -2.40 25.15
N GLU A 220 49.93 -2.13 24.61
CA GLU A 220 50.31 -2.39 23.23
C GLU A 220 50.34 -3.90 22.97
N THR A 221 49.87 -4.34 21.81
CA THR A 221 50.62 -5.32 21.02
C THR A 221 50.41 -5.06 19.53
N ASP A 222 51.57 -4.87 18.92
CA ASP A 222 51.94 -4.70 17.52
C ASP A 222 51.37 -5.83 16.63
N THR A 223 50.97 -5.53 15.39
CA THR A 223 51.29 -6.27 14.15
C THR A 223 50.62 -5.60 12.92
N SER A 224 51.38 -4.73 12.28
CA SER A 224 51.60 -4.62 10.81
C SER A 224 50.40 -4.48 9.84
N GLN A 225 50.18 -3.23 9.41
CA GLN A 225 49.76 -2.87 8.03
C GLN A 225 50.99 -2.65 7.14
N PRO A 226 50.84 -2.69 5.80
CA PRO A 226 51.53 -1.73 4.96
C PRO A 226 50.54 -0.84 4.18
N ALA A 227 50.79 0.46 4.29
CA ALA A 227 50.16 1.52 3.53
C ALA A 227 50.94 1.83 2.24
N ALA A 228 50.21 2.06 1.14
CA ALA A 228 50.60 2.88 -0.02
C ALA A 228 49.41 2.83 -1.01
N LYS A 229 48.94 3.89 -1.70
CA LYS A 229 49.56 5.15 -2.10
C LYS A 229 48.44 6.12 -2.53
N ARG A 230 48.61 7.40 -2.17
CA ARG A 230 47.86 8.57 -2.68
C ARG A 230 48.17 8.84 -4.16
N ARG A 231 47.19 9.37 -4.90
CA ARG A 231 47.23 10.56 -5.83
C ARG A 231 45.97 10.54 -6.71
N ALA A 232 45.08 11.54 -6.66
CA ALA A 232 45.15 12.93 -7.18
C ALA A 232 44.65 13.07 -8.64
N ILE A 233 43.56 13.85 -8.77
CA ILE A 233 43.27 14.89 -9.79
C ILE A 233 43.34 14.49 -11.28
N SER A 234 42.22 14.68 -12.01
CA SER A 234 42.22 15.42 -13.30
C SER A 234 40.81 15.65 -13.85
N ASN A 235 40.35 16.90 -13.76
CA ASN A 235 39.34 17.48 -14.66
C ASN A 235 39.93 17.59 -16.08
N LYS A 236 39.21 17.13 -17.13
CA LYS A 236 39.55 17.46 -18.52
C LYS A 236 38.32 17.65 -19.42
N LYS A 237 37.90 18.91 -19.48
CA LYS A 237 37.51 19.72 -20.66
C LYS A 237 37.74 19.09 -22.04
N ARG A 238 36.67 19.04 -22.87
CA ARG A 238 36.63 19.14 -24.36
C ARG A 238 35.23 19.61 -24.76
N LYS A 239 34.95 20.92 -24.83
CA LYS A 239 34.94 21.83 -26.01
C LYS A 239 35.56 21.34 -27.34
N SER A 240 34.73 21.33 -28.38
CA SER A 240 35.00 21.51 -29.83
C SER A 240 33.61 21.67 -30.50
N GLU A 241 33.14 22.88 -30.85
CA GLU A 241 33.32 23.57 -32.16
C GLU A 241 32.82 22.68 -33.31
N GLU A 242 31.68 22.92 -33.97
CA GLU A 242 31.22 24.09 -34.77
C GLU A 242 32.12 24.39 -35.98
N HIS A 243 31.72 23.98 -37.20
CA HIS A 243 31.72 24.75 -38.48
C HIS A 243 31.56 23.88 -39.75
N GLY A 244 30.87 24.46 -40.75
CA GLY A 244 30.82 24.06 -42.17
C GLY A 244 29.42 23.64 -42.61
N VAL A 245 28.53 24.49 -43.14
CA VAL A 245 28.61 25.26 -44.41
C VAL A 245 29.08 24.39 -45.58
N HIS A 246 28.11 23.79 -46.27
CA HIS A 246 27.99 23.85 -47.73
C HIS A 246 26.56 23.52 -48.14
#